data_AF-A0A967F105-F1
#
_entry.id   AF-A0A967F105-F1
#
_cell.length_a   1.000
_cell.length_b   1.000
_cell.length_c   1.000
_cell.angle_alpha   90.00
_cell.angle_beta   90.00
_cell.angle_gamma   90.00
#
_symmetry.space_group_name_H-M   'P 1'
#
loop_
_entity.id
_entity.type
_entity.pdbx_description
1 polymer ?
#
loop_
_entity_poly.entity_id
_entity_poly.type
_entity_poly.pdbx_seq_one_letter_code
_entity_poly.pdbx_strand_id
1 'polypeptide(L)'
;MRIVAGRHRGRSLKTPADLAVRPTADRTREALFNILTSGKLSEEGAKRLPGARVLDAFAGTGALGLEALSRGAEQVTFMENYAPAIEICRANIAALGEEENSELLACDVLHPRPAPAPCDLIFLDPPYNQGFAEKAVETLRAAGWMAPEALVSVEMMKTEAFETPPGFSEIDARTYGKARLIFLRLES
;
A
#
# COMPACT_ATOMS: atom_id res chain seq x y z
N MET A 1 -15.56 -0.73 8.00
CA MET A 1 -14.76 -0.53 6.77
C MET A 1 -15.35 -1.37 5.65
N ARG A 2 -15.32 -0.92 4.40
CA ARG A 2 -15.80 -1.67 3.22
C ARG A 2 -14.96 -1.35 1.98
N ILE A 3 -14.95 -2.26 1.00
CA ILE A 3 -14.34 -2.01 -0.32
C ILE A 3 -15.15 -0.95 -1.07
N VAL A 4 -14.46 0.02 -1.66
CA VAL A 4 -15.04 1.24 -2.25
C VAL A 4 -15.39 1.04 -3.72
N ALA A 5 -14.52 0.41 -4.52
CA ALA A 5 -14.75 0.19 -5.94
C ALA A 5 -14.21 -1.16 -6.42
N GLY A 6 -14.45 -1.48 -7.70
CA GLY A 6 -13.99 -2.73 -8.32
C GLY A 6 -14.91 -3.92 -8.08
N ARG A 7 -14.41 -5.14 -8.32
CA ARG A 7 -15.19 -6.39 -8.30
C ARG A 7 -15.78 -6.73 -6.92
N HIS A 8 -15.15 -6.25 -5.84
CA HIS A 8 -15.60 -6.46 -4.45
C HIS A 8 -16.33 -5.26 -3.86
N ARG A 9 -16.72 -4.27 -4.68
CA ARG A 9 -17.37 -3.05 -4.22
C ARG A 9 -18.51 -3.33 -3.24
N GLY A 10 -18.49 -2.66 -2.09
CA GLY A 10 -19.52 -2.74 -1.06
C GLY A 10 -19.35 -3.90 -0.07
N ARG A 11 -18.42 -4.84 -0.31
CA ARG A 11 -18.10 -5.92 0.65
C ARG A 11 -17.49 -5.34 1.91
N SER A 12 -17.99 -5.76 3.07
CA SER A 12 -17.46 -5.37 4.38
C SER A 12 -16.15 -6.09 4.68
N LEU A 13 -15.23 -5.38 5.31
CA LEU A 13 -13.98 -5.94 5.84
C LEU A 13 -14.07 -6.05 7.36
N LYS A 14 -13.54 -7.14 7.90
CA LYS A 14 -13.30 -7.30 9.34
C LYS A 14 -12.26 -6.29 9.80
N THR A 15 -12.47 -5.75 10.98
CA THR A 15 -11.61 -4.75 11.61
C THR A 15 -11.35 -5.16 13.06
N PRO A 16 -10.18 -4.83 13.64
CA PRO A 16 -9.89 -5.08 15.05
C PRO A 16 -10.94 -4.42 15.94
N ALA A 17 -11.29 -5.06 17.05
CA ALA A 17 -12.29 -4.56 17.99
C ALA A 17 -11.82 -3.31 18.76
N ASP A 18 -10.50 -3.14 18.89
CA ASP A 18 -9.80 -2.07 19.61
C ASP A 18 -9.49 -0.84 18.74
N LEU A 19 -9.52 -0.97 17.41
CA LEU A 19 -9.29 0.12 16.48
C LEU A 19 -10.62 0.70 16.00
N ALA A 20 -10.99 1.85 16.57
CA ALA A 20 -11.98 2.73 15.96
C ALA A 20 -11.48 3.11 14.55
N VAL A 21 -12.03 2.46 13.53
CA VAL A 21 -11.72 2.77 12.12
C VAL A 21 -12.01 4.25 11.90
N ARG A 22 -10.95 5.04 11.73
CA ARG A 22 -11.09 6.48 11.57
C ARG A 22 -11.71 6.75 10.19
N PRO A 23 -12.80 7.53 10.09
CA PRO A 23 -13.42 7.90 8.81
C PRO A 23 -12.45 8.56 7.80
N THR A 24 -11.34 9.10 8.29
CA THR A 24 -10.27 9.68 7.49
C THR A 24 -9.57 8.64 6.62
N ALA A 25 -9.38 7.40 7.10
CA ALA A 25 -8.73 6.33 6.34
C ALA A 25 -9.52 5.94 5.08
N ASP A 26 -10.86 5.88 5.17
CA ASP A 26 -11.70 5.55 4.01
C ASP A 26 -11.62 6.64 2.92
N ARG A 27 -11.59 7.92 3.32
CA ARG A 27 -11.46 9.06 2.38
C ARG A 27 -10.06 9.18 1.79
N THR A 28 -9.00 8.99 2.57
CA THR A 28 -7.63 9.01 2.06
C THR A 28 -7.41 7.87 1.07
N ARG A 29 -7.91 6.65 1.37
CA ARG A 29 -7.85 5.52 0.43
C ARG A 29 -8.61 5.80 -0.87
N GLU A 30 -9.82 6.37 -0.81
CA GLU A 30 -10.55 6.74 -2.02
C GLU A 30 -9.78 7.78 -2.85
N ALA A 31 -9.21 8.79 -2.19
CA ALA A 31 -8.39 9.80 -2.85
C ALA A 31 -7.14 9.19 -3.50
N LEU A 32 -6.43 8.30 -2.80
CA LEU A 32 -5.27 7.56 -3.30
C LEU A 32 -5.60 6.85 -4.61
N PHE A 33 -6.63 6.00 -4.62
CA PHE A 33 -6.97 5.28 -5.85
C PHE A 33 -7.48 6.19 -6.97
N ASN A 34 -8.20 7.28 -6.64
CA ASN A 34 -8.60 8.26 -7.66
C ASN A 34 -7.37 8.92 -8.32
N ILE A 35 -6.30 9.18 -7.56
CA ILE A 35 -5.04 9.68 -8.11
C ILE A 35 -4.41 8.63 -9.03
N LEU A 36 -4.28 7.40 -8.55
CA LEU A 36 -3.68 6.29 -9.31
C LEU A 36 -4.39 6.04 -10.64
N THR A 37 -5.73 6.09 -10.66
CA THR A 37 -6.52 5.83 -11.87
C THR A 37 -6.75 7.08 -12.74
N SER A 38 -6.35 8.28 -12.29
CA SER A 38 -6.56 9.52 -13.05
C SER A 38 -5.64 9.68 -14.26
N GLY A 39 -4.60 8.85 -14.38
CA GLY A 39 -3.56 8.98 -15.41
C GLY A 39 -2.49 10.01 -15.09
N LYS A 40 -2.64 10.83 -14.03
CA LYS A 40 -1.69 11.90 -13.68
C LYS A 40 -0.30 11.40 -13.28
N LEU A 41 -0.22 10.20 -12.74
CA LEU A 41 1.02 9.54 -12.31
C LEU A 41 1.45 8.42 -13.28
N SER A 42 0.75 8.29 -14.42
CA SER A 42 1.04 7.27 -15.41
C SER A 42 2.23 7.69 -16.26
N GLU A 43 3.19 6.79 -16.37
CA GLU A 43 4.23 6.84 -17.39
C GLU A 43 4.01 5.72 -18.41
N GLU A 44 4.66 5.86 -19.56
CA GLU A 44 4.56 4.86 -20.61
C GLU A 44 5.07 3.51 -20.10
N GLY A 45 4.22 2.48 -20.19
CA GLY A 45 4.54 1.13 -19.70
C GLY A 45 4.34 0.90 -18.18
N ALA A 46 4.06 1.94 -17.40
CA ALA A 46 3.89 1.82 -15.96
C ALA A 46 2.52 1.23 -15.57
N LYS A 47 2.53 0.11 -14.83
CA LYS A 47 1.31 -0.54 -14.34
C LYS A 47 0.88 0.07 -12.99
N ARG A 48 -0.17 0.88 -13.01
CA ARG A 48 -0.78 1.47 -11.78
C ARG A 48 -2.12 0.83 -11.40
N LEU A 49 -2.43 -0.33 -12.01
CA LEU A 49 -3.71 -1.08 -12.05
C LEU A 49 -4.54 -0.74 -13.31
N PRO A 50 -5.19 -1.71 -14.02
CA PRO A 50 -5.20 -3.18 -13.84
C PRO A 50 -3.90 -3.91 -14.23
N GLY A 51 -3.72 -5.15 -13.73
CA GLY A 51 -2.59 -6.03 -14.07
C GLY A 51 -1.28 -5.77 -13.33
N ALA A 52 -1.30 -4.89 -12.32
CA ALA A 52 -0.13 -4.55 -11.52
C ALA A 52 0.13 -5.59 -10.41
N ARG A 53 1.40 -5.83 -10.11
CA ARG A 53 1.86 -6.49 -8.89
C ARG A 53 2.01 -5.44 -7.80
N VAL A 54 1.36 -5.62 -6.66
CA VAL A 54 1.33 -4.62 -5.60
C VAL A 54 1.95 -5.17 -4.32
N LEU A 55 2.66 -4.31 -3.60
CA LEU A 55 3.09 -4.57 -2.22
C LEU A 55 2.31 -3.63 -1.27
N ASP A 56 1.61 -4.21 -0.31
CA ASP A 56 1.05 -3.52 0.85
C ASP A 56 1.98 -3.76 2.04
N ALA A 57 2.92 -2.84 2.29
CA ALA A 57 4.08 -3.12 3.14
C ALA A 57 3.81 -2.93 4.66
N PHE A 58 2.69 -2.29 5.00
CA PHE A 58 2.16 -2.16 6.35
C PHE A 58 0.69 -2.57 6.33
N ALA A 59 0.44 -3.84 5.98
CA ALA A 59 -0.86 -4.28 5.49
C ALA A 59 -2.00 -4.10 6.51
N GLY A 60 -1.73 -4.21 7.81
CA GLY A 60 -2.74 -4.16 8.84
C GLY A 60 -3.85 -5.19 8.57
N THR A 61 -5.07 -4.71 8.33
CA THR A 61 -6.22 -5.57 7.99
C THR A 61 -6.28 -5.99 6.51
N GLY A 62 -5.29 -5.61 5.71
CA GLY A 62 -5.21 -5.80 4.26
C GLY A 62 -6.06 -4.81 3.46
N ALA A 63 -6.58 -3.76 4.08
CA ALA A 63 -7.65 -2.98 3.49
C ALA A 63 -7.27 -2.19 2.24
N LEU A 64 -5.98 -1.84 2.10
CA LEU A 64 -5.47 -1.09 0.96
C LEU A 64 -5.11 -2.05 -0.19
N GLY A 65 -4.37 -3.12 0.09
CA GLY A 65 -4.08 -4.17 -0.88
C GLY A 65 -5.34 -4.88 -1.42
N LEU A 66 -6.34 -5.15 -0.59
CA LEU A 66 -7.61 -5.74 -1.05
C LEU A 66 -8.43 -4.79 -1.93
N GLU A 67 -8.33 -3.48 -1.70
CA GLU A 67 -8.92 -2.48 -2.60
C GLU A 67 -8.20 -2.46 -3.95
N ALA A 68 -6.88 -2.65 -3.97
CA ALA A 68 -6.10 -2.79 -5.20
C ALA A 68 -6.50 -4.06 -5.97
N LEU A 69 -6.63 -5.21 -5.30
CA LEU A 69 -7.19 -6.44 -5.90
C LEU A 69 -8.55 -6.16 -6.50
N SER A 70 -9.47 -5.59 -5.73
CA SER A 70 -10.82 -5.26 -6.21
C SER A 70 -10.78 -4.42 -7.50
N ARG A 71 -9.83 -3.49 -7.62
CA ARG A 71 -9.65 -2.62 -8.79
C ARG A 71 -8.84 -3.24 -9.94
N GLY A 72 -8.48 -4.51 -9.85
CA GLY A 72 -7.85 -5.26 -10.94
C GLY A 72 -6.34 -5.44 -10.80
N ALA A 73 -5.76 -5.33 -9.60
CA ALA A 73 -4.41 -5.84 -9.37
C ALA A 73 -4.35 -7.32 -9.73
N GLU A 74 -3.23 -7.74 -10.32
CA GLU A 74 -2.99 -9.15 -10.66
C GLU A 74 -2.62 -9.93 -9.41
N GLN A 75 -1.71 -9.38 -8.60
CA GLN A 75 -1.26 -10.01 -7.37
C GLN A 75 -0.97 -8.93 -6.33
N VAL A 76 -1.25 -9.24 -5.06
CA VAL A 76 -0.88 -8.38 -3.92
C VAL A 76 -0.09 -9.19 -2.90
N THR A 77 1.09 -8.69 -2.54
CA THR A 77 1.82 -9.14 -1.36
C THR A 77 1.49 -8.24 -0.18
N PHE A 78 1.13 -8.81 0.95
CA PHE A 78 0.85 -8.13 2.20
C PHE A 78 1.98 -8.43 3.18
N MET A 79 2.66 -7.41 3.70
CA MET A 79 3.62 -7.54 4.81
C MET A 79 3.01 -6.99 6.09
N GLU A 80 3.06 -7.79 7.15
CA GLU A 80 2.57 -7.39 8.47
C GLU A 80 3.36 -8.15 9.55
N ASN A 81 3.63 -7.52 10.69
CA ASN A 81 4.36 -8.15 11.81
C ASN A 81 3.52 -8.29 13.09
N TYR A 82 2.32 -7.70 13.14
CA TYR A 82 1.40 -7.81 14.26
C TYR A 82 0.42 -8.99 14.08
N ALA A 83 0.58 -10.03 14.90
CA ALA A 83 -0.19 -11.28 14.77
C ALA A 83 -1.72 -11.10 14.71
N PRO A 84 -2.38 -10.27 15.54
CA PRO A 84 -3.82 -10.03 15.40
C PRO A 84 -4.22 -9.39 14.07
N ALA A 85 -3.39 -8.51 13.50
CA ALA A 85 -3.64 -7.92 12.18
C ALA A 85 -3.48 -8.95 11.06
N ILE A 86 -2.45 -9.82 11.15
CA ILE A 86 -2.23 -10.94 10.21
C ILE A 86 -3.47 -11.82 10.12
N GLU A 87 -4.05 -12.22 11.26
CA GLU A 87 -5.23 -13.08 11.28
C GLU A 87 -6.47 -12.40 10.67
N ILE A 88 -6.64 -11.10 10.91
CA ILE A 88 -7.72 -10.32 10.30
C ILE A 88 -7.51 -10.16 8.80
N CYS A 89 -6.28 -9.86 8.36
CA CYS A 89 -5.91 -9.76 6.96
C CYS A 89 -6.21 -11.06 6.23
N ARG A 90 -5.74 -12.20 6.76
CA ARG A 90 -6.02 -13.55 6.25
C ARG A 90 -7.52 -13.82 6.13
N ALA A 91 -8.29 -13.48 7.17
CA ALA A 91 -9.72 -13.67 7.15
C ALA A 91 -10.43 -12.77 6.13
N ASN A 92 -9.94 -11.57 5.87
CA ASN A 92 -10.47 -10.65 4.86
C ASN A 92 -10.15 -11.12 3.44
N ILE A 93 -8.92 -11.60 3.20
CA ILE A 93 -8.53 -12.23 1.93
C ILE A 93 -9.49 -13.39 1.61
N ALA A 94 -9.66 -14.30 2.55
CA ALA A 94 -10.56 -15.45 2.37
C ALA A 94 -12.03 -15.04 2.21
N ALA A 95 -12.48 -14.01 2.95
CA ALA A 95 -13.83 -13.49 2.81
C ALA A 95 -14.10 -12.88 1.43
N LEU A 96 -13.07 -12.48 0.67
CA LEU A 96 -13.21 -11.96 -0.69
C LEU A 96 -12.91 -13.00 -1.78
N GLY A 97 -12.45 -14.21 -1.42
CA GLY A 97 -12.08 -15.23 -2.40
C GLY A 97 -10.82 -14.85 -3.20
N GLU A 98 -9.89 -14.15 -2.55
CA GLU A 98 -8.69 -13.57 -3.17
C GLU A 98 -7.39 -14.31 -2.79
N GLU A 99 -7.50 -15.51 -2.23
CA GLU A 99 -6.37 -16.32 -1.78
C GLU A 99 -5.35 -16.57 -2.89
N GLU A 100 -5.80 -16.85 -4.12
CA GLU A 100 -4.92 -17.14 -5.26
C GLU A 100 -4.15 -15.91 -5.74
N ASN A 101 -4.68 -14.71 -5.51
CA ASN A 101 -4.08 -13.44 -5.93
C ASN A 101 -3.33 -12.74 -4.77
N SER A 102 -3.22 -13.39 -3.61
CA SER A 102 -2.69 -12.79 -2.39
C SER A 102 -1.54 -13.62 -1.80
N GLU A 103 -0.45 -12.96 -1.43
CA GLU A 103 0.61 -13.55 -0.62
C GLU A 103 0.71 -12.76 0.71
N LEU A 104 0.53 -13.43 1.86
CA LEU A 104 0.64 -12.80 3.17
C LEU A 104 1.94 -13.21 3.85
N LEU A 105 2.82 -12.23 4.08
CA LEU A 105 4.12 -12.37 4.71
C LEU A 105 4.09 -11.82 6.14
N ALA A 106 4.24 -12.73 7.10
CA ALA A 106 4.43 -12.38 8.49
C ALA A 106 5.89 -11.94 8.72
N CYS A 107 6.21 -10.67 8.43
CA CYS A 107 7.55 -10.13 8.54
C CYS A 107 7.56 -8.63 8.85
N ASP A 108 8.67 -8.16 9.41
CA ASP A 108 8.95 -6.74 9.56
C ASP A 108 9.45 -6.17 8.22
N VAL A 109 8.76 -5.15 7.70
CA VAL A 109 9.12 -4.47 6.45
C VAL A 109 10.48 -3.80 6.51
N LEU A 110 10.99 -3.47 7.70
CA LEU A 110 12.34 -2.93 7.89
C LEU A 110 13.43 -4.00 7.74
N HIS A 111 13.04 -5.28 7.70
CA HIS A 111 13.91 -6.43 7.50
C HIS A 111 13.26 -7.42 6.50
N PRO A 112 12.93 -6.96 5.27
CA PRO A 112 12.18 -7.77 4.34
C PRO A 112 13.07 -8.87 3.77
N ARG A 113 12.51 -10.06 3.56
CA ARG A 113 13.19 -11.10 2.78
C ARG A 113 13.36 -10.64 1.32
N PRO A 114 14.32 -11.21 0.56
CA PRO A 114 14.44 -10.92 -0.87
C PRO A 114 13.10 -11.12 -1.60
N ALA A 115 12.78 -10.20 -2.50
CA ALA A 115 11.54 -10.25 -3.24
C ALA A 115 11.51 -11.48 -4.17
N PRO A 116 10.43 -12.28 -4.17
CA PRO A 116 10.28 -13.36 -5.16
C PRO A 116 10.12 -12.79 -6.56
N ALA A 117 9.52 -11.60 -6.68
CA ALA A 117 9.49 -10.78 -7.88
C ALA A 117 9.20 -9.31 -7.49
N PRO A 118 9.68 -8.33 -8.27
CA PRO A 118 9.43 -6.92 -8.01
C PRO A 118 7.94 -6.55 -8.18
N CYS A 119 7.53 -5.47 -7.51
CA CYS A 119 6.19 -4.89 -7.57
C CYS A 119 6.18 -3.57 -8.36
N ASP A 120 5.08 -3.31 -9.06
CA ASP A 120 4.86 -2.09 -9.85
C ASP A 120 4.32 -0.94 -9.00
N LEU A 121 3.65 -1.27 -7.89
CA LEU A 121 3.03 -0.34 -6.96
C LEU A 121 3.31 -0.77 -5.53
N ILE A 122 3.78 0.15 -4.70
CA ILE A 122 4.11 -0.10 -3.30
C ILE A 122 3.33 0.89 -2.45
N PHE A 123 2.60 0.37 -1.47
CA PHE A 123 1.92 1.16 -0.46
C PHE A 123 2.68 1.12 0.87
N LEU A 124 2.90 2.30 1.44
CA LEU A 124 3.47 2.50 2.75
C LEU A 124 2.50 3.35 3.58
N ASP A 125 1.80 2.73 4.52
CA ASP A 125 0.99 3.41 5.53
C ASP A 125 1.53 3.06 6.93
N PRO A 126 2.76 3.50 7.26
CA PRO A 126 3.36 3.18 8.54
C PRO A 126 2.60 3.85 9.70
N PRO A 127 2.72 3.30 10.92
CA PRO A 127 2.37 4.02 12.13
C PRO A 127 3.09 5.38 12.19
N TYR A 128 2.32 6.47 12.35
CA TYR A 128 2.83 7.84 12.30
C TYR A 128 3.90 8.15 13.36
N ASN A 129 4.77 9.11 13.04
CA ASN A 129 5.83 9.68 13.88
C ASN A 129 6.89 8.67 14.36
N GLN A 130 7.21 7.67 13.54
CA GLN A 130 8.23 6.67 13.85
C GLN A 130 9.41 6.65 12.86
N GLY A 131 9.38 7.49 11.81
CA GLY A 131 10.45 7.53 10.80
C GLY A 131 10.60 6.22 10.02
N PHE A 132 9.53 5.42 9.95
CA PHE A 132 9.54 4.12 9.29
C PHE A 132 9.37 4.24 7.77
N ALA A 133 8.79 5.34 7.28
CA ALA A 133 8.53 5.52 5.85
C ALA A 133 9.83 5.49 5.04
N GLU A 134 10.79 6.33 5.40
CA GLU A 134 12.08 6.47 4.70
C GLU A 134 12.86 5.15 4.74
N LYS A 135 12.98 4.54 5.92
CA LYS A 135 13.70 3.28 6.09
C LYS A 135 13.03 2.12 5.37
N ALA A 136 11.69 2.08 5.31
CA ALA A 136 10.96 1.05 4.55
C ALA A 136 11.24 1.18 3.04
N VAL A 137 11.25 2.41 2.50
CA VAL A 137 11.60 2.64 1.08
C VAL A 137 13.00 2.09 0.78
N GLU A 138 14.00 2.43 1.60
CA GLU A 138 15.39 2.00 1.40
C GLU A 138 15.54 0.47 1.48
N THR A 139 14.95 -0.15 2.50
CA THR A 139 15.06 -1.61 2.74
C THR A 139 14.33 -2.41 1.67
N LEU A 140 13.15 -1.97 1.22
CA LEU A 140 12.40 -2.60 0.13
C LEU A 140 13.14 -2.48 -1.21
N ARG A 141 13.77 -1.33 -1.49
CA ARG A 141 14.66 -1.16 -2.65
C ARG A 141 15.81 -2.14 -2.60
N ALA A 142 16.52 -2.22 -1.47
CA ALA A 142 17.67 -3.09 -1.30
C ALA A 142 17.32 -4.59 -1.43
N ALA A 143 16.12 -4.99 -1.00
CA ALA A 143 15.64 -6.36 -1.10
C ALA A 143 14.97 -6.72 -2.45
N GLY A 144 14.94 -5.80 -3.41
CA GLY A 144 14.45 -6.04 -4.78
C GLY A 144 12.93 -6.00 -4.95
N TRP A 145 12.20 -5.39 -4.02
CA TRP A 145 10.73 -5.31 -4.07
C TRP A 145 10.18 -4.31 -5.08
N MET A 146 11.03 -3.45 -5.64
CA MET A 146 10.61 -2.37 -6.52
C MET A 146 11.03 -2.65 -7.96
N ALA A 147 10.06 -2.67 -8.88
CA ALA A 147 10.35 -2.65 -10.31
C ALA A 147 11.04 -1.32 -10.70
N PRO A 148 11.73 -1.26 -11.86
CA PRO A 148 12.35 -0.02 -12.32
C PRO A 148 11.37 1.16 -12.39
N GLU A 149 10.15 0.88 -12.88
CA GLU A 149 9.07 1.87 -13.00
C GLU A 149 8.12 1.88 -11.79
N ALA A 150 8.56 1.38 -10.63
CA ALA A 150 7.69 1.29 -9.47
C ALA A 150 7.22 2.67 -9.00
N LEU A 151 5.94 2.75 -8.62
CA LEU A 151 5.41 3.89 -7.88
C LEU A 151 5.29 3.51 -6.41
N VAL A 152 5.85 4.34 -5.54
CA VAL A 152 5.68 4.21 -4.09
C VAL A 152 4.69 5.27 -3.63
N SER A 153 3.65 4.87 -2.92
CA SER A 153 2.76 5.79 -2.22
C SER A 153 3.02 5.69 -0.72
N VAL A 154 3.30 6.83 -0.10
CA VAL A 154 3.51 6.97 1.33
C VAL A 154 2.36 7.77 1.94
N GLU A 155 1.65 7.20 2.90
CA GLU A 155 0.70 7.89 3.76
C GLU A 155 1.37 8.22 5.11
N MET A 156 1.20 9.46 5.56
CA MET A 156 1.71 9.92 6.86
C MET A 156 0.87 11.05 7.43
N MET A 157 1.14 11.46 8.67
CA MET A 157 0.51 12.65 9.21
C MET A 157 1.05 13.91 8.51
N LYS A 158 0.20 14.87 8.18
CA LYS A 158 0.61 16.11 7.47
C LYS A 158 1.66 16.96 8.20
N THR A 159 1.85 16.73 9.51
CA THR A 159 2.82 17.43 10.35
C THR A 159 4.12 16.66 10.52
N GLU A 160 4.16 15.41 10.04
CA GLU A 160 5.36 14.58 10.06
C GLU A 160 6.33 15.09 8.99
N ALA A 161 7.61 15.18 9.34
CA ALA A 161 8.65 15.49 8.38
C ALA A 161 8.88 14.25 7.51
N PHE A 162 9.19 14.48 6.23
CA PHE A 162 9.56 13.42 5.31
C PHE A 162 10.71 13.90 4.46
N GLU A 163 11.79 13.14 4.46
CA GLU A 163 12.93 13.34 3.58
C GLU A 163 12.90 12.28 2.49
N THR A 164 12.93 12.72 1.23
CA THR A 164 12.91 11.78 0.11
C THR A 164 14.18 10.93 0.14
N PRO A 165 14.08 9.58 0.22
CA PRO A 165 15.26 8.73 0.31
C PRO A 165 16.14 8.84 -0.95
N PRO A 166 17.47 8.64 -0.83
CA PRO A 166 18.38 8.74 -1.96
C PRO A 166 17.99 7.84 -3.15
N GLY A 167 18.10 8.39 -4.36
CA GLY A 167 17.75 7.71 -5.60
C GLY A 167 16.24 7.55 -5.81
N PHE A 168 15.44 8.37 -5.14
CA PHE A 168 14.02 8.57 -5.40
C PHE A 168 13.71 10.04 -5.65
N SER A 169 12.68 10.29 -6.45
CA SER A 169 12.11 11.62 -6.66
C SER A 169 10.67 11.67 -6.12
N GLU A 170 10.34 12.73 -5.37
CA GLU A 170 8.94 13.06 -5.03
C GLU A 170 8.27 13.65 -6.28
N ILE A 171 7.30 12.92 -6.84
CA ILE A 171 6.63 13.31 -8.09
C ILE A 171 5.27 14.00 -7.86
N ASP A 172 4.63 13.76 -6.70
CA ASP A 172 3.40 14.42 -6.29
C ASP A 172 3.23 14.30 -4.77
N ALA A 173 2.57 15.27 -4.14
CA ALA A 173 2.16 15.18 -2.75
C ALA A 173 0.84 15.93 -2.51
N ARG A 174 -0.07 15.29 -1.76
CA ARG A 174 -1.42 15.82 -1.53
C ARG A 174 -1.88 15.59 -0.10
N THR A 175 -2.49 16.61 0.49
CA THR A 175 -2.96 16.56 1.88
C THR A 175 -4.49 16.38 1.93
N TYR A 176 -4.93 15.39 2.69
CA TYR A 176 -6.34 15.06 2.92
C TYR A 176 -6.65 15.06 4.42
N GLY A 177 -7.18 16.19 4.91
CA GLY A 177 -7.51 16.36 6.34
C GLY A 177 -6.27 16.36 7.24
N LYS A 178 -5.99 15.22 7.87
CA LYS A 178 -4.80 15.00 8.73
C LYS A 178 -3.71 14.18 8.05
N ALA A 179 -4.03 13.48 6.96
CA ALA A 179 -3.09 12.66 6.21
C ALA A 179 -2.44 13.45 5.07
N ARG A 180 -1.20 13.11 4.73
CA ARG A 180 -0.48 13.52 3.53
C ARG A 180 -0.13 12.25 2.76
N LEU A 181 -0.47 12.23 1.48
CA LEU A 181 -0.03 11.23 0.52
C LEU A 181 1.14 11.80 -0.26
N ILE A 182 2.24 11.05 -0.30
CA ILE A 182 3.45 11.38 -1.07
C ILE A 182 3.65 10.27 -2.08
N PHE A 183 3.99 10.62 -3.31
CA PHE A 183 4.24 9.69 -4.39
C PHE A 183 5.69 9.80 -4.83
N LEU A 184 6.40 8.67 -4.81
CA LEU A 184 7.81 8.58 -5.15
C LEU A 184 8.01 7.68 -6.36
N ARG A 185 9.06 7.98 -7.13
CA ARG A 185 9.57 7.13 -8.19
C ARG A 185 11.08 6.93 -8.03
N LEU A 186 11.55 5.75 -8.43
CA LEU A 186 12.97 5.48 -8.54
C LEU A 186 13.62 6.42 -9.57
N GLU A 187 14.74 7.04 -9.22
CA GLU A 187 15.55 7.79 -10.19
C GLU A 187 16.33 6.80 -11.07
N SER A 188 16.40 7.10 -12.38
CA SER A 188 17.15 6.33 -13.38
C SER A 188 18.67 6.50 -13.23
#